data_AF-A0A4W5RWT2-F1
#
_entry.id   AF-A0A4W5RWT2-F1
#
_cell.length_a   1.000
_cell.length_b   1.000
_cell.length_c   1.000
_cell.angle_alpha   90.00
_cell.angle_beta   90.00
_cell.angle_gamma   90.00
#
_symmetry.space_group_name_H-M   'P 1'
#
loop_
_entity.id
_entity.type
_entity.pdbx_description
1 polymer ?
#
loop_
_entity_poly.entity_id
_entity_poly.type
_entity_poly.pdbx_seq_one_letter_code
_entity_poly.pdbx_strand_id
1 'polypeptide(L)'
;MEMRIQMKMVFLWRGLLLSSLLWNTIEAQTRYTIPEELNVGSVIGNIAKDLGLQVSEISDRKLRIASEGGKQYFSVDLGRGDLIVSERIDRENLCGRNHNCLLPLEALIENPLQLYRVEIDIQDINDNSPVFQNSQNVLNIAESTIPGVRFRLESAQDPDGTCCLRASPSGRVSLQCPSSVISPSLSPAAPLTLRT
;
A
#
# COMPACT_ATOMS: atom_id res chain seq x y z
N MET A 1 -29.36 -25.83 -55.01
CA MET A 1 -29.48 -25.64 -53.54
C MET A 1 -28.11 -25.54 -52.87
N GLU A 2 -27.10 -26.27 -53.37
CA GLU A 2 -25.72 -26.32 -52.85
C GLU A 2 -24.93 -25.00 -52.91
N MET A 3 -25.05 -24.21 -53.99
CA MET A 3 -24.35 -22.92 -54.13
C MET A 3 -24.76 -21.89 -53.06
N ARG A 4 -25.99 -21.97 -52.55
CA ARG A 4 -26.53 -21.09 -51.50
C ARG A 4 -25.94 -21.44 -50.12
N ILE A 5 -25.52 -22.69 -49.92
CA ILE A 5 -24.91 -23.20 -48.69
C ILE A 5 -23.43 -22.83 -48.66
N GLN A 6 -22.72 -23.01 -49.77
CA GLN A 6 -21.32 -22.61 -49.93
C GLN A 6 -21.11 -21.12 -49.64
N MET A 7 -21.99 -20.27 -50.17
CA MET A 7 -21.89 -18.82 -49.99
C MET A 7 -22.10 -18.41 -48.52
N LYS A 8 -23.06 -19.01 -47.81
CA LYS A 8 -23.28 -18.78 -46.37
C LYS A 8 -22.08 -19.19 -45.53
N MET A 9 -21.45 -20.32 -45.86
CA MET A 9 -20.24 -20.79 -45.18
C MET A 9 -19.09 -19.80 -45.37
N VAL A 10 -18.87 -19.28 -46.58
CA VAL A 10 -17.83 -18.26 -46.83
C VAL A 10 -18.08 -16.97 -46.04
N PHE A 11 -19.33 -16.50 -45.95
CA PHE A 11 -19.67 -15.31 -45.16
C PHE A 11 -19.50 -15.54 -43.66
N LEU A 12 -19.88 -16.73 -43.16
CA LEU A 12 -19.67 -17.11 -41.76
C LEU A 12 -18.18 -17.19 -41.41
N TRP A 13 -17.36 -17.79 -42.28
CA TRP A 13 -15.92 -17.91 -42.08
C TRP A 13 -15.21 -16.55 -42.17
N ARG A 14 -15.63 -15.67 -43.08
CA ARG A 14 -15.15 -14.28 -43.15
C ARG A 14 -15.53 -13.47 -41.91
N GLY A 15 -16.76 -13.63 -41.41
CA GLY A 15 -17.21 -13.01 -40.17
C GLY A 15 -16.41 -13.50 -38.97
N LEU A 16 -16.10 -14.80 -38.90
CA LEU A 16 -15.29 -15.39 -37.83
C LEU A 16 -13.84 -14.86 -37.86
N LEU A 17 -13.21 -14.81 -39.04
CA LEU A 17 -11.86 -14.26 -39.25
C LEU A 17 -11.76 -12.77 -38.88
N LEU A 18 -12.78 -11.98 -39.23
CA LEU A 18 -12.87 -10.57 -38.84
C LEU A 18 -13.08 -10.41 -37.32
N SER A 19 -13.79 -11.33 -36.67
CA SER A 19 -14.01 -11.30 -35.22
C SER A 19 -12.74 -11.64 -34.42
N SER A 20 -11.88 -12.55 -34.91
CA SER A 20 -10.59 -12.86 -34.27
C SER A 20 -9.58 -11.72 -34.38
N LEU A 21 -9.71 -10.85 -35.38
CA LEU A 21 -8.86 -9.67 -35.57
C LEU A 21 -9.24 -8.52 -34.62
N LEU A 22 -10.37 -8.63 -33.90
CA LEU A 22 -10.85 -7.64 -32.92
C LEU A 22 -10.53 -8.02 -31.47
N TRP A 23 -9.73 -9.07 -31.24
CA TRP A 23 -9.21 -9.36 -29.91
C TRP A 23 -8.12 -8.36 -29.54
N ASN A 24 -8.51 -7.30 -28.86
CA ASN A 24 -7.57 -6.42 -28.16
C ASN A 24 -6.89 -7.21 -27.05
N THR A 25 -5.57 -7.28 -27.08
CA THR A 25 -4.77 -7.71 -25.93
C THR A 25 -4.75 -6.57 -24.92
N ILE A 26 -5.45 -6.73 -23.79
CA ILE A 26 -5.29 -5.84 -22.65
C ILE A 26 -3.95 -6.20 -22.02
N GLU A 27 -2.94 -5.34 -22.17
CA GLU A 27 -1.70 -5.46 -21.42
C GLU A 27 -2.00 -5.11 -19.96
N ALA A 28 -2.02 -6.12 -19.09
CA ALA A 28 -2.26 -5.93 -17.67
C ALA A 28 -0.99 -5.37 -17.02
N GLN A 29 -1.12 -4.22 -16.35
CA GLN A 29 -0.04 -3.68 -15.54
C GLN A 29 0.13 -4.54 -14.28
N THR A 30 1.35 -5.02 -14.02
CA THR A 30 1.62 -5.86 -12.85
C THR A 30 1.63 -5.02 -11.59
N ARG A 31 0.85 -5.44 -10.59
CA ARG A 31 0.78 -4.77 -9.28
C ARG A 31 0.89 -5.78 -8.15
N TYR A 32 1.77 -5.49 -7.20
CA TYR A 32 1.89 -6.22 -5.95
C TYR A 32 1.43 -5.36 -4.79
N THR A 33 0.97 -6.02 -3.73
CA THR A 33 0.61 -5.37 -2.48
C THR A 33 1.33 -6.07 -1.36
N ILE A 34 2.10 -5.31 -0.57
CA ILE A 34 2.91 -5.83 0.52
C ILE A 34 2.73 -4.94 1.75
N PRO A 35 2.80 -5.49 2.96
CA PRO A 35 2.98 -4.66 4.13
C PRO A 35 4.36 -4.00 4.12
N GLU A 36 4.48 -2.87 4.79
CA GLU A 36 5.79 -2.36 5.19
C GLU A 36 6.47 -3.28 6.20
N GLU A 37 7.69 -2.91 6.63
CA GLU A 37 8.40 -3.62 7.70
C GLU A 37 8.73 -5.10 7.39
N LEU A 38 8.68 -5.47 6.10
CA LEU A 38 9.14 -6.78 5.65
C LEU A 38 10.65 -6.94 5.83
N ASN A 39 11.05 -8.14 6.26
CA ASN A 39 12.45 -8.50 6.38
C ASN A 39 13.16 -8.48 5.03
N VAL A 40 14.42 -8.06 5.02
CA VAL A 40 15.28 -8.18 3.83
C VAL A 40 15.37 -9.64 3.39
N GLY A 41 15.22 -9.88 2.08
CA GLY A 41 15.14 -11.20 1.47
C GLY A 41 13.72 -11.78 1.40
N SER A 42 12.70 -11.09 1.94
CA SER A 42 11.31 -11.52 1.80
C SER A 42 10.89 -11.53 0.32
N VAL A 43 10.18 -12.58 -0.08
CA VAL A 43 9.67 -12.76 -1.44
C VAL A 43 8.34 -12.01 -1.57
N ILE A 44 8.24 -11.15 -2.57
CA ILE A 44 7.04 -10.38 -2.91
C ILE A 44 6.16 -11.17 -3.88
N GLY A 45 6.79 -11.69 -4.95
CA GLY A 45 6.10 -12.43 -6.01
C GLY A 45 7.07 -12.89 -7.09
N ASN A 46 6.62 -13.79 -7.98
CA ASN A 46 7.46 -14.28 -9.07
C ASN A 46 7.29 -13.39 -10.32
N ILE A 47 8.09 -12.34 -10.39
CA ILE A 47 8.02 -11.36 -11.47
C ILE A 47 8.33 -11.96 -12.84
N ALA A 48 9.20 -12.97 -12.91
CA ALA A 48 9.51 -13.60 -14.18
C ALA A 48 8.29 -14.29 -14.80
N LYS A 49 7.56 -15.06 -14.00
CA LYS A 49 6.32 -15.71 -14.43
C LYS A 49 5.27 -14.69 -14.84
N ASP A 50 5.13 -13.60 -14.09
CA ASP A 50 4.13 -12.56 -14.36
C ASP A 50 4.46 -11.78 -15.65
N LEU A 51 5.74 -11.66 -16.01
CA LEU A 51 6.20 -11.12 -17.29
C LEU A 51 6.24 -12.17 -18.42
N GLY A 52 5.89 -13.43 -18.15
CA GLY A 52 5.89 -14.52 -19.13
C GLY A 52 7.29 -15.01 -19.54
N LEU A 53 8.29 -14.81 -18.69
CA LEU A 53 9.69 -15.16 -18.93
C LEU A 53 10.05 -16.50 -18.28
N GLN A 54 10.91 -17.26 -18.94
CA GLN A 54 11.49 -18.46 -18.35
C GLN A 54 12.70 -18.13 -17.49
N VAL A 55 12.94 -18.92 -16.44
CA VAL A 55 14.04 -18.69 -15.47
C VAL A 55 15.42 -18.59 -16.16
N SER A 56 15.65 -19.38 -17.20
CA SER A 56 16.89 -19.31 -18.00
C SER A 56 17.07 -17.96 -18.69
N GLU A 57 15.98 -17.35 -19.18
CA GLU A 57 16.02 -16.09 -19.93
C GLU A 57 16.32 -14.89 -19.01
N ILE A 58 15.96 -14.98 -17.72
CA ILE A 58 16.15 -13.90 -16.75
C ILE A 58 17.62 -13.51 -16.61
N SER A 59 18.48 -14.53 -16.44
CA SER A 59 19.92 -14.34 -16.27
C SER A 59 20.58 -13.93 -17.58
N ASP A 60 20.24 -14.61 -18.69
CA ASP A 60 20.82 -14.36 -20.01
C ASP A 60 20.51 -12.95 -20.52
N ARG A 61 19.29 -12.46 -20.23
CA ARG A 61 18.81 -11.15 -20.64
C ARG A 61 18.93 -10.09 -19.55
N LYS A 62 19.60 -10.40 -18.44
CA LYS A 62 19.90 -9.49 -17.33
C LYS A 62 18.69 -8.71 -16.82
N LEU A 63 17.62 -9.43 -16.45
CA LEU A 63 16.48 -8.80 -15.80
C LEU A 63 16.94 -8.00 -14.57
N ARG A 64 16.59 -6.72 -14.53
CA ARG A 64 16.91 -5.82 -13.40
C ARG A 64 15.73 -4.91 -13.09
N ILE A 65 15.67 -4.48 -11.84
CA ILE A 65 14.65 -3.54 -11.36
C ILE A 65 15.29 -2.18 -11.18
N ALA A 66 14.65 -1.16 -11.72
CA ALA A 66 14.94 0.23 -11.46
C ALA A 66 13.80 0.83 -10.64
N SER A 67 14.18 1.63 -9.63
CA SER A 67 13.27 2.42 -8.82
C SER A 67 13.50 3.89 -9.08
N GLU A 68 12.42 4.67 -9.07
CA GLU A 68 12.50 6.12 -9.11
C GLU A 68 13.18 6.62 -7.82
N GLY A 69 14.22 7.45 -7.93
CA GLY A 69 14.96 7.99 -6.77
C GLY A 69 16.27 7.29 -6.38
N GLY A 70 16.73 6.29 -7.15
CA GLY A 70 18.09 5.74 -7.05
C GLY A 70 18.38 4.81 -5.86
N LYS A 71 17.52 4.77 -4.84
CA LYS A 71 17.53 3.73 -3.80
C LYS A 71 16.87 2.45 -4.32
N GLN A 72 17.48 1.29 -4.04
CA GLN A 72 16.99 -0.01 -4.49
C GLN A 72 16.33 -0.78 -3.33
N TYR A 73 15.08 -0.46 -3.00
CA TYR A 73 14.29 -1.21 -2.02
C TYR A 73 13.96 -2.64 -2.48
N PHE A 74 14.00 -2.88 -3.79
CA PHE A 74 13.62 -4.14 -4.41
C PHE A 74 14.73 -4.65 -5.34
N SER A 75 14.88 -5.96 -5.41
CA SER A 75 15.77 -6.63 -6.37
C SER A 75 15.14 -7.93 -6.86
N VAL A 76 15.77 -8.56 -7.86
CA VAL A 76 15.30 -9.83 -8.41
C VAL A 76 16.30 -10.92 -8.10
N ASP A 77 15.81 -12.01 -7.54
CA ASP A 77 16.56 -13.27 -7.46
C ASP A 77 16.58 -13.91 -8.86
N LEU A 78 17.71 -13.78 -9.56
CA LEU A 78 17.88 -14.29 -10.93
C LEU A 78 17.79 -15.83 -11.03
N GLY A 79 18.01 -16.54 -9.92
CA GLY A 79 17.95 -18.01 -9.89
C GLY A 79 16.51 -18.55 -9.81
N ARG A 80 15.59 -17.76 -9.24
CA ARG A 80 14.17 -18.14 -9.07
C ARG A 80 13.19 -17.30 -9.87
N GLY A 81 13.60 -16.10 -10.28
CA GLY A 81 12.73 -15.09 -10.88
C GLY A 81 11.81 -14.39 -9.88
N ASP A 82 12.18 -14.39 -8.60
CA ASP A 82 11.41 -13.79 -7.52
C ASP A 82 11.81 -12.33 -7.34
N LEU A 83 10.84 -11.44 -7.22
CA LEU A 83 11.03 -10.07 -6.73
C LEU A 83 11.15 -10.14 -5.20
N ILE A 84 12.23 -9.57 -4.66
CA ILE A 84 12.57 -9.64 -3.24
C ILE A 84 12.82 -8.25 -2.66
N VAL A 85 12.62 -8.14 -1.35
CA VAL A 85 12.94 -6.94 -0.56
C VAL A 85 14.46 -6.89 -0.33
N SER A 86 15.10 -5.79 -0.71
CA SER A 86 16.55 -5.57 -0.54
C SER A 86 16.88 -4.69 0.67
N GLU A 87 15.97 -3.78 1.04
CA GLU A 87 16.14 -2.84 2.14
C GLU A 87 14.81 -2.75 2.90
N ARG A 88 14.89 -2.49 4.21
CA ARG A 88 13.70 -2.29 5.05
C ARG A 88 12.87 -1.13 4.50
N ILE A 89 11.57 -1.36 4.37
CA ILE A 89 10.61 -0.40 3.83
C ILE A 89 9.89 0.24 5.01
N ASP A 90 9.94 1.56 5.05
CA ASP A 90 9.29 2.42 6.03
C ASP A 90 8.39 3.37 5.22
N ARG A 91 7.07 3.22 5.39
CA ARG A 91 6.06 3.92 4.59
C ARG A 91 6.05 5.41 4.91
N GLU A 92 6.31 5.78 6.17
CA GLU A 92 6.36 7.17 6.64
C GLU A 92 7.48 7.93 5.94
N ASN A 93 8.63 7.29 5.76
CA ASN A 93 9.77 7.87 5.07
C ASN A 93 9.59 7.97 3.54
N LEU A 94 8.79 7.08 2.95
CA LEU A 94 8.55 7.04 1.50
C LEU A 94 7.40 7.94 1.05
N CYS A 95 6.27 7.82 1.74
CA CYS A 95 4.99 8.41 1.35
C CYS A 95 4.47 9.43 2.37
N GLY A 96 5.14 9.60 3.51
CA GLY A 96 4.70 10.49 4.57
C GLY A 96 3.33 10.08 5.11
N ARG A 97 2.44 11.06 5.20
CA ARG A 97 1.06 10.87 5.71
C ARG A 97 0.05 10.46 4.64
N ASN A 98 0.51 10.15 3.42
CA ASN A 98 -0.38 9.76 2.34
C ASN A 98 -0.88 8.33 2.57
N HIS A 99 -2.20 8.14 2.61
CA HIS A 99 -2.82 6.83 2.79
C HIS A 99 -2.55 5.86 1.63
N ASN A 100 -2.34 6.39 0.42
CA ASN A 100 -2.03 5.57 -0.75
C ASN A 100 -0.52 5.69 -1.02
N CYS A 101 0.21 4.61 -0.77
CA CYS A 101 1.66 4.54 -0.99
C CYS A 101 1.98 3.60 -2.15
N LEU A 102 1.97 4.15 -3.37
CA LEU A 102 2.26 3.41 -4.60
C LEU A 102 3.67 3.75 -5.10
N LEU A 103 4.52 2.72 -5.17
CA LEU A 103 5.88 2.83 -5.68
C LEU A 103 5.94 2.31 -7.12
N PRO A 104 6.22 3.17 -8.11
CA PRO A 104 6.45 2.73 -9.47
C PRO A 104 7.84 2.12 -9.62
N LEU A 105 7.91 0.97 -10.28
CA LEU A 105 9.12 0.25 -10.62
C LEU A 105 9.17 -0.05 -12.11
N GLU A 106 10.38 -0.15 -12.63
CA GLU A 106 10.64 -0.54 -14.01
C GLU A 106 11.46 -1.83 -14.03
N ALA A 107 10.87 -2.89 -14.59
CA ALA A 107 11.57 -4.12 -14.89
C ALA A 107 12.16 -4.04 -16.29
N LEU A 108 13.49 -4.07 -16.37
CA LEU A 108 14.28 -3.88 -17.57
C LEU A 108 14.94 -5.19 -17.97
N ILE A 109 14.84 -5.54 -19.25
CA ILE A 109 15.44 -6.73 -19.84
C ILE A 109 16.17 -6.35 -21.11
N GLU A 110 17.34 -6.91 -21.35
CA GLU A 110 18.19 -6.59 -22.51
C GLU A 110 18.04 -7.64 -23.63
N ASN A 111 18.50 -7.29 -24.84
CA ASN A 111 18.62 -8.19 -26.00
C ASN A 111 17.36 -9.01 -26.36
N PRO A 112 16.25 -8.38 -26.82
CA PRO A 112 16.05 -6.95 -27.07
C PRO A 112 15.66 -6.18 -25.80
N LEU A 113 15.88 -4.86 -25.81
CA LEU A 113 15.49 -4.00 -24.69
C LEU A 113 13.97 -3.97 -24.54
N GLN A 114 13.48 -4.38 -23.38
CA GLN A 114 12.06 -4.34 -22.99
C GLN A 114 11.94 -3.72 -21.59
N LEU A 115 10.89 -2.93 -21.40
CA LEU A 115 10.59 -2.24 -20.15
C LEU A 115 9.15 -2.56 -19.76
N TYR A 116 8.98 -3.12 -18.57
CA TYR A 116 7.68 -3.40 -17.97
C TYR A 116 7.49 -2.52 -16.75
N ARG A 117 6.31 -1.90 -16.68
CA ARG A 117 5.92 -1.10 -15.52
C ARG A 117 5.30 -2.00 -14.46
N VAL A 118 5.84 -1.91 -13.26
CA VAL A 118 5.37 -2.66 -12.10
C VAL A 118 5.04 -1.68 -10.99
N GLU A 119 3.95 -1.88 -10.28
CA GLU A 119 3.59 -1.07 -9.12
C GLU A 119 3.66 -1.91 -7.85
N ILE A 120 4.18 -1.31 -6.77
CA ILE A 120 4.12 -1.90 -5.44
C ILE A 120 3.30 -0.98 -4.53
N ASP A 121 2.20 -1.53 -4.02
CA ASP A 121 1.34 -0.89 -3.04
C ASP A 121 1.78 -1.28 -1.63
N ILE A 122 2.25 -0.30 -0.86
CA ILE A 122 2.73 -0.49 0.50
C ILE A 122 1.57 -0.30 1.47
N GLN A 123 1.21 -1.38 2.16
CA GLN A 123 0.23 -1.35 3.24
C GLN A 123 0.91 -0.91 4.53
N ASP A 124 0.27 0.07 5.17
CA ASP A 124 0.58 0.58 6.50
C ASP A 124 0.46 -0.55 7.54
N ILE A 125 1.51 -0.72 8.36
CA ILE A 125 1.46 -1.46 9.61
C ILE A 125 1.48 -0.43 10.74
N ASN A 126 0.60 -0.61 11.72
CA ASN A 126 0.58 0.23 12.92
C ASN A 126 1.77 -0.11 13.85
N ASP A 127 2.95 0.39 13.50
CA ASP A 127 4.19 0.23 14.27
C ASP A 127 4.59 1.52 15.01
N ASN A 128 3.93 2.65 14.71
CA ASN A 128 4.06 3.87 15.50
C ASN A 128 3.00 3.92 16.61
N SER A 129 3.32 4.68 17.65
CA SER A 129 2.41 4.94 18.75
C SER A 129 2.09 6.42 18.82
N PRO A 130 0.86 6.80 19.24
CA PRO A 130 0.50 8.20 19.35
C PRO A 130 1.41 8.95 20.32
N VAL A 131 1.92 10.11 19.92
CA VAL A 131 2.77 10.98 20.74
C VAL A 131 2.05 12.29 21.04
N PHE A 132 2.06 12.70 22.31
CA PHE A 132 1.63 14.04 22.72
C PHE A 132 2.78 15.02 22.59
N GLN A 133 2.52 16.25 22.13
CA GLN A 133 3.56 17.30 22.12
C GLN A 133 4.04 17.62 23.54
N ASN A 134 3.10 17.61 24.49
CA ASN A 134 3.36 17.89 25.90
C ASN A 134 3.34 16.60 26.71
N SER A 135 4.36 16.41 27.56
CA SER A 135 4.44 15.28 28.49
C SER A 135 3.41 15.34 29.62
N GLN A 136 2.85 16.53 29.88
CA GLN A 136 1.74 16.78 30.81
C GLN A 136 0.81 17.86 30.27
N ASN A 137 -0.49 17.58 30.24
CA ASN A 137 -1.53 18.54 29.90
C ASN A 137 -2.36 18.88 31.15
N VAL A 138 -2.29 20.13 31.58
CA VAL A 138 -3.01 20.62 32.77
C VAL A 138 -4.27 21.36 32.33
N LEU A 139 -5.42 20.90 32.80
CA LEU A 139 -6.70 21.56 32.58
C LEU A 139 -7.22 22.11 33.91
N ASN A 140 -7.38 23.43 33.98
CA ASN A 140 -7.96 24.12 35.13
C ASN A 140 -9.49 24.21 34.94
N ILE A 141 -10.26 23.55 35.80
CA ILE A 141 -11.72 23.53 35.74
C ILE A 141 -12.25 24.10 37.05
N ALA A 142 -12.96 25.22 36.99
CA ALA A 142 -13.61 25.78 38.18
C ALA A 142 -14.60 24.77 38.78
N GLU A 143 -14.61 24.62 40.10
CA GLU A 143 -15.55 23.69 40.78
C GLU A 143 -17.02 24.05 40.54
N SER A 144 -17.31 25.31 40.19
CA SER A 144 -18.64 25.81 39.82
C SER A 144 -19.06 25.43 38.38
N THR A 145 -18.25 24.67 37.65
CA THR A 145 -18.55 24.25 36.28
C THR A 145 -19.76 23.33 36.24
N ILE A 146 -20.72 23.63 35.36
CA ILE A 146 -21.96 22.87 35.20
C ILE A 146 -21.66 21.50 34.55
N PRO A 147 -22.33 20.41 34.96
CA PRO A 147 -22.23 19.12 34.29
C PRO A 147 -22.54 19.20 32.79
N GLY A 148 -21.76 18.48 31.97
CA GLY A 148 -21.95 18.42 30.51
C GLY A 148 -21.13 19.44 29.71
N VAL A 149 -20.41 20.36 30.37
CA VAL A 149 -19.44 21.23 29.71
C VAL A 149 -18.31 20.40 29.08
N ARG A 150 -17.93 20.76 27.85
CA ARG A 150 -16.88 20.06 27.07
C ARG A 150 -15.66 20.95 26.93
N PHE A 151 -14.50 20.38 27.24
CA PHE A 151 -13.20 21.01 27.03
C PHE A 151 -12.48 20.32 25.88
N ARG A 152 -11.87 21.11 24.99
CA ARG A 152 -11.00 20.56 23.96
C ARG A 152 -9.67 20.19 24.60
N LEU A 153 -9.23 18.98 24.32
CA LEU A 153 -7.89 18.51 24.68
C LEU A 153 -7.02 18.52 23.43
N GLU A 154 -5.73 18.62 23.65
CA GLU A 154 -4.76 18.43 22.59
C GLU A 154 -4.80 16.98 22.13
N SER A 155 -4.92 16.78 20.81
CA SER A 155 -4.88 15.45 20.21
C SER A 155 -3.46 14.91 20.20
N ALA A 156 -3.30 13.61 20.47
CA ALA A 156 -2.06 12.93 20.15
C ALA A 156 -1.86 12.91 18.63
N GLN A 157 -0.61 13.07 18.19
CA GLN A 157 -0.22 12.89 16.80
C GLN A 157 0.34 11.50 16.63
N ASP A 158 -0.17 10.79 15.64
CA ASP A 158 0.28 9.45 15.28
C ASP A 158 0.68 9.50 13.79
N PRO A 159 1.94 9.16 13.45
CA PRO A 159 2.42 9.13 12.07
C PRO A 159 1.56 8.27 11.13
N ASP A 160 1.02 7.15 11.64
CA ASP A 160 0.31 6.13 10.87
C ASP A 160 -1.12 6.58 10.51
N GLY A 161 -1.66 7.55 11.25
CA GLY A 161 -3.03 8.03 11.06
C GLY A 161 -3.71 8.35 12.39
N THR A 162 -4.71 9.23 12.33
CA THR A 162 -5.25 9.93 13.50
C THR A 162 -5.82 8.97 14.55
N CYS A 163 -5.48 9.16 15.84
CA CYS A 163 -5.82 8.26 16.95
C CYS A 163 -6.83 8.88 17.96
N CYS A 164 -7.57 8.01 18.66
CA CYS A 164 -8.46 8.33 19.78
C CYS A 164 -7.91 7.85 21.13
N LEU A 165 -8.06 8.69 22.16
CA LEU A 165 -7.51 8.50 23.51
C LEU A 165 -8.35 7.54 24.36
N ARG A 166 -7.75 6.52 24.99
CA ARG A 166 -8.38 5.72 26.05
C ARG A 166 -8.04 6.30 27.42
N ALA A 167 -9.04 6.69 28.20
CA ALA A 167 -8.84 7.12 29.58
C ALA A 167 -9.06 5.99 30.58
N SER A 168 -8.35 6.08 31.70
CA SER A 168 -8.73 5.43 32.96
C SER A 168 -9.90 6.22 33.58
N PRO A 169 -11.02 5.59 33.94
CA PRO A 169 -12.17 6.30 34.47
C PRO A 169 -11.83 6.95 35.81
N SER A 170 -11.94 8.28 35.87
CA SER A 170 -12.11 9.02 37.12
C SER A 170 -13.56 9.47 37.18
N GLY A 171 -14.27 9.15 38.26
CA GLY A 171 -15.74 9.22 38.36
C GLY A 171 -16.40 10.58 38.14
N ARG A 172 -15.66 11.65 37.81
CA ARG A 172 -16.18 13.00 37.55
C ARG A 172 -16.01 13.49 36.10
N VAL A 173 -15.18 12.85 35.26
CA VAL A 173 -14.87 13.33 33.91
C VAL A 173 -14.86 12.18 32.90
N SER A 174 -15.50 12.38 31.75
CA SER A 174 -15.53 11.44 30.62
C SER A 174 -14.84 12.03 29.38
N LEU A 175 -13.99 11.26 28.71
CA LEU A 175 -13.44 11.64 27.39
C LEU A 175 -14.39 11.18 26.27
N GLN A 176 -14.60 12.05 25.28
CA GLN A 176 -15.37 11.74 24.08
C GLN A 176 -14.48 11.81 22.85
N CYS A 177 -14.48 10.72 22.08
CA CYS A 177 -13.77 10.62 20.82
C CYS A 177 -14.75 10.67 19.63
N PRO A 178 -14.41 11.32 18.50
CA PRO A 178 -15.19 11.24 17.26
C PRO A 178 -15.13 9.83 16.68
N SER A 179 -16.28 9.28 16.27
CA SER A 179 -16.44 7.88 15.84
C SER A 179 -15.73 7.49 14.54
N SER A 180 -15.11 8.44 13.82
CA SER A 180 -14.46 8.21 12.52
C SER A 180 -12.95 7.96 12.62
N VAL A 181 -12.42 7.73 13.83
CA VAL A 181 -10.97 7.83 14.13
C VAL A 181 -10.53 6.70 15.06
N ILE A 182 -10.79 5.44 14.70
CA ILE A 182 -10.43 4.30 15.55
C ILE A 182 -9.24 3.57 14.91
N SER A 183 -8.04 3.87 15.41
CA SER A 183 -6.86 3.02 15.19
C SER A 183 -6.94 1.81 16.13
N PRO A 184 -6.60 0.59 15.67
CA PRO A 184 -6.73 -0.64 16.47
C PRO A 184 -5.67 -0.81 17.58
N SER A 185 -4.69 0.09 17.72
CA SER A 185 -3.62 -0.02 18.74
C SER A 185 -3.98 0.63 20.08
N LEU A 186 -3.29 0.18 21.13
CA LEU A 186 -3.37 0.70 22.50
C LEU A 186 -3.07 2.20 22.51
N SER A 187 -4.11 3.02 22.54
CA SER A 187 -3.94 4.45 22.76
C SER A 187 -3.27 4.69 24.12
N PRO A 188 -2.15 5.41 24.17
CA PRO A 188 -1.55 5.78 25.44
C PRO A 188 -2.57 6.61 26.22
N ALA A 189 -2.63 6.37 27.54
CA ALA A 189 -3.44 7.20 28.41
C ALA A 189 -3.01 8.66 28.23
N ALA A 190 -3.96 9.54 27.95
CA ALA A 190 -3.66 10.95 27.84
C ALA A 190 -3.05 11.44 29.15
N PRO A 191 -1.90 12.14 29.15
CA PRO A 191 -1.25 12.64 30.36
C PRO A 191 -1.99 13.88 30.88
N LEU A 192 -3.24 13.68 31.29
CA LEU A 192 -4.14 14.72 31.73
C LEU A 192 -4.09 14.87 33.24
N THR A 193 -3.82 16.07 33.70
CA THR A 193 -3.94 16.46 35.11
C THR A 193 -5.05 17.48 35.24
N LEU A 194 -6.09 17.13 35.99
CA LEU A 194 -7.19 18.03 36.31
C LEU A 194 -6.82 18.83 37.56
N ARG A 195 -6.88 20.15 37.47
CA ARG A 195 -6.79 21.05 38.62
C ARG A 195 -8.10 21.81 38.76
N THR A 196 -8.55 21.92 40.00
CA THR A 196 -9.72 22.70 40.41
C THR A 196 -9.31 24.11 40.83
#